data_AF-A0A1R4IXZ1-F1
#
_entry.id   AF-A0A1R4IXZ1-F1
#
_cell.length_a   1.000
_cell.length_b   1.000
_cell.length_c   1.000
_cell.angle_alpha   90.00
_cell.angle_beta   90.00
_cell.angle_gamma   90.00
#
_symmetry.space_group_name_H-M   'P 1'
#
loop_
_entity.id
_entity.type
_entity.pdbx_description
1 polymer ?
#
loop_
_entity_poly.entity_id
_entity_poly.type
_entity_poly.pdbx_seq_one_letter_code
_entity_poly.pdbx_strand_id
1 'polypeptide(L)'
;MMTSYFLSAFLDYETVTLIDWATYDVLTIGVIIVWGVLIKQPKPIALMYLILGLSINACLFFAMYYDIYVLEQTEVWWLWTLYAIGINVVDLLMVLVLIINKDFLGLVWLCNKVKARYMNRASALK
;
A
#
# COMPACT_ATOMS: atom_id res chain seq x y z
N MET A 1 15.57 -24.40 11.60
CA MET A 1 16.75 -24.24 10.72
C MET A 1 16.40 -23.34 9.56
N MET A 2 15.58 -23.75 8.57
CA MET A 2 15.26 -22.90 7.41
C MET A 2 14.46 -21.63 7.75
N THR A 3 13.54 -21.71 8.71
CA THR A 3 12.79 -20.55 9.23
C THR A 3 13.68 -19.52 9.89
N SER A 4 14.76 -19.96 10.54
CA SER A 4 15.72 -19.11 11.24
C SER A 4 16.53 -18.25 10.26
N TYR A 5 16.98 -18.85 9.16
CA TYR A 5 17.67 -18.13 8.07
C TYR A 5 16.74 -17.24 7.26
N PHE A 6 15.51 -17.70 7.00
CA PHE A 6 14.48 -16.88 6.37
C PHE A 6 14.18 -15.64 7.22
N LEU A 7 13.96 -15.82 8.52
CA LEU A 7 13.73 -14.71 9.46
C LEU A 7 14.97 -13.81 9.58
N SER A 8 16.17 -14.38 9.64
CA SER A 8 17.44 -13.62 9.71
C SER A 8 17.68 -12.79 8.47
N ALA A 9 17.33 -13.28 7.27
CA ALA A 9 17.45 -12.52 6.02
C ALA A 9 16.48 -11.33 5.96
N PHE A 10 15.32 -11.41 6.63
CA PHE A 10 14.38 -10.28 6.76
C PHE A 10 14.68 -9.36 7.98
N LEU A 11 15.43 -9.83 8.98
CA LEU A 11 15.71 -9.09 10.22
C LEU A 11 17.08 -8.37 10.21
N ASP A 12 17.91 -8.56 9.19
CA ASP A 12 19.20 -7.87 9.04
C ASP A 12 18.98 -6.42 8.58
N TYR A 13 18.67 -5.54 9.54
CA TYR A 13 18.31 -4.15 9.34
C TYR A 13 19.38 -3.32 8.60
N GLU A 14 20.66 -3.73 8.64
CA GLU A 14 21.76 -3.00 7.99
C GLU A 14 21.77 -3.12 6.45
N THR A 15 20.97 -4.02 5.86
CA THR A 15 21.01 -4.30 4.41
C THR A 15 19.70 -4.01 3.67
N VAL A 16 18.70 -3.43 4.34
CA VAL A 16 17.36 -3.25 3.76
C VAL A 16 17.39 -2.26 2.61
N THR A 17 17.08 -2.76 1.40
CA THR A 17 17.03 -1.99 0.16
C THR A 17 15.61 -1.51 -0.17
N LEU A 18 15.48 -0.62 -1.15
CA LEU A 18 14.19 -0.12 -1.63
C LEU A 18 13.22 -1.24 -2.05
N ILE A 19 13.73 -2.32 -2.63
CA ILE A 19 12.88 -3.44 -3.06
C ILE A 19 12.42 -4.29 -1.89
N ASP A 20 13.17 -4.32 -0.79
CA ASP A 20 12.77 -5.00 0.44
C ASP A 20 11.60 -4.25 1.09
N TRP A 21 11.66 -2.91 1.16
CA TRP A 21 10.54 -2.08 1.61
C TRP A 21 9.28 -2.30 0.78
N ALA A 22 9.39 -2.28 -0.54
CA ALA A 22 8.28 -2.58 -1.43
C ALA A 22 7.71 -3.99 -1.19
N THR A 23 8.59 -4.97 -0.93
CA THR A 23 8.20 -6.35 -0.65
C THR A 23 7.47 -6.46 0.68
N TYR A 24 7.91 -5.76 1.74
CA TYR A 24 7.21 -5.73 3.01
C TYR A 24 5.81 -5.13 2.90
N ASP A 25 5.64 -4.07 2.11
CA ASP A 25 4.32 -3.49 1.86
C ASP A 25 3.39 -4.50 1.17
N VAL A 26 3.87 -5.17 0.13
CA VAL A 26 3.11 -6.19 -0.60
C VAL A 26 2.75 -7.38 0.30
N LEU A 27 3.70 -7.85 1.12
CA LEU A 27 3.45 -8.92 2.09
C LEU A 27 2.40 -8.50 3.12
N THR A 28 2.49 -7.27 3.62
CA THR A 28 1.53 -6.71 4.60
C THR A 28 0.14 -6.61 3.99
N ILE A 29 0.01 -6.14 2.75
CA ILE A 29 -1.26 -6.15 2.01
C ILE A 29 -1.80 -7.58 1.90
N GLY A 30 -0.95 -8.55 1.54
CA GLY A 30 -1.33 -9.96 1.47
C GLY A 30 -1.90 -10.48 2.78
N VAL A 31 -1.23 -10.20 3.90
CA VAL A 31 -1.70 -10.57 5.25
C VAL A 31 -3.04 -9.92 5.57
N ILE A 32 -3.20 -8.61 5.29
CA ILE A 32 -4.45 -7.88 5.52
C ILE A 32 -5.60 -8.47 4.70
N ILE A 33 -5.36 -8.81 3.43
CA ILE A 33 -6.36 -9.41 2.54
C ILE A 33 -6.76 -10.79 3.05
N VAL A 34 -5.79 -11.66 3.35
CA VAL A 34 -6.05 -13.01 3.88
C VAL A 34 -6.86 -12.91 5.17
N TRP A 35 -6.42 -12.08 6.11
CA TRP A 35 -7.15 -11.83 7.36
C TRP A 35 -8.57 -11.30 7.12
N GLY A 36 -8.73 -10.36 6.18
CA GLY A 36 -10.02 -9.79 5.80
C GLY A 36 -10.95 -10.77 5.09
N VAL A 37 -10.44 -11.83 4.45
CA VAL A 37 -11.25 -12.92 3.87
C VAL A 37 -11.69 -13.91 4.95
N LEU A 38 -10.84 -14.19 5.94
CA LEU A 38 -11.14 -15.12 7.03
C LEU A 38 -12.17 -14.57 8.03
N ILE A 39 -12.22 -13.24 8.21
CA ILE A 39 -13.15 -12.59 9.12
C ILE A 39 -14.51 -12.35 8.47
N LYS A 40 -15.57 -12.82 9.15
CA LYS A 40 -16.99 -12.64 8.75
C LYS A 40 -17.58 -11.28 9.16
N GLN A 41 -16.87 -10.50 9.97
CA GLN A 41 -17.31 -9.18 10.44
C GLN A 41 -17.19 -8.12 9.34
N PRO A 42 -17.98 -7.02 9.42
CA PRO A 42 -17.81 -5.90 8.51
C PRO A 42 -16.39 -5.33 8.64
N LYS A 43 -15.73 -5.14 7.48
CA LYS A 43 -14.37 -4.62 7.42
C LYS A 43 -14.36 -3.16 7.85
N PRO A 44 -13.55 -2.75 8.85
CA PRO A 44 -13.41 -1.34 9.19
C PRO A 44 -12.85 -0.55 8.01
N ILE A 45 -13.27 0.71 7.93
CA ILE A 45 -12.87 1.65 6.87
C ILE A 45 -11.35 1.78 6.82
N ALA A 46 -10.70 1.74 8.00
CA ALA A 46 -9.25 1.83 8.10
C ALA A 46 -8.47 0.77 7.31
N LEU A 47 -9.01 -0.45 7.12
CA LEU A 47 -8.32 -1.48 6.32
C LEU A 47 -8.24 -1.10 4.85
N MET A 48 -9.28 -0.44 4.33
CA MET A 48 -9.29 -0.01 2.94
C MET A 48 -8.23 1.07 2.71
N TYR A 49 -8.08 2.00 3.66
CA TYR A 49 -7.04 3.03 3.62
C TYR A 49 -5.65 2.44 3.80
N LEU A 50 -5.47 1.45 4.66
CA LEU A 50 -4.20 0.73 4.80
C LEU A 50 -3.79 0.05 3.49
N ILE A 51 -4.70 -0.72 2.88
CA ILE A 51 -4.40 -1.39 1.60
C ILE A 51 -4.01 -0.38 0.53
N LEU A 52 -4.77 0.72 0.42
CA LEU A 52 -4.46 1.76 -0.57
C LEU A 52 -3.13 2.45 -0.27
N GLY A 53 -2.89 2.85 0.98
CA GLY A 53 -1.67 3.54 1.39
C GLY A 53 -0.43 2.68 1.16
N LEU A 54 -0.46 1.42 1.63
CA LEU A 54 0.59 0.42 1.35
C LEU A 54 0.79 0.21 -0.15
N SER A 55 -0.29 0.22 -0.95
CA SER A 55 -0.16 0.10 -2.41
C SER A 55 0.56 1.30 -3.02
N ILE A 56 0.26 2.51 -2.54
CA ILE A 56 0.92 3.74 -3.00
C ILE A 56 2.40 3.73 -2.59
N ASN A 57 2.71 3.37 -1.34
CA ASN A 57 4.08 3.24 -0.86
C ASN A 57 4.87 2.21 -1.66
N ALA A 58 4.32 1.00 -1.87
CA ALA A 58 4.96 -0.01 -2.69
C ALA A 58 5.25 0.51 -4.11
N CYS A 59 4.30 1.21 -4.75
CA CYS A 59 4.53 1.81 -6.06
C CYS A 59 5.67 2.84 -6.04
N LEU A 60 5.74 3.69 -5.01
CA LEU A 60 6.79 4.69 -4.86
C LEU A 60 8.16 4.04 -4.63
N PHE A 61 8.25 3.02 -3.78
CA PHE A 61 9.48 2.24 -3.59
C PHE A 61 9.94 1.56 -4.87
N PHE A 62 9.02 0.92 -5.63
CA PHE A 62 9.35 0.34 -6.93
C PHE A 62 9.79 1.38 -7.95
N ALA A 63 9.14 2.54 -7.99
CA ALA A 63 9.51 3.62 -8.90
C ALA A 63 10.92 4.15 -8.58
N MET A 64 11.24 4.36 -7.31
CA MET A 64 12.59 4.77 -6.90
C MET A 64 13.64 3.69 -7.14
N TYR A 65 13.30 2.43 -6.90
CA TYR A 65 14.20 1.31 -7.21
C TYR A 65 14.52 1.29 -8.71
N TYR A 66 13.51 1.42 -9.56
CA TYR A 66 13.70 1.47 -11.00
C TYR A 66 14.54 2.68 -11.42
N ASP A 67 14.27 3.86 -10.86
CA ASP A 67 15.02 5.08 -11.17
C ASP A 67 16.51 4.99 -10.78
N ILE A 68 16.80 4.51 -9.57
CA ILE A 68 18.18 4.44 -9.04
C ILE A 68 18.96 3.29 -9.65
N TYR A 69 18.36 2.10 -9.78
CA TYR A 69 19.12 0.88 -10.10
C TYR A 69 18.99 0.44 -11.56
N VAL A 70 17.93 0.83 -12.26
CA VAL A 70 17.73 0.45 -13.68
C VAL A 70 18.07 1.60 -14.61
N LEU A 71 17.62 2.82 -14.28
CA LEU A 71 17.99 4.01 -15.04
C LEU A 71 19.33 4.61 -14.60
N GLU A 72 19.89 4.13 -13.48
CA GLU A 72 21.15 4.60 -12.90
C GLU A 72 21.16 6.12 -12.68
N GLN A 73 19.99 6.69 -12.38
CA GLN A 73 19.85 8.13 -12.18
C GLN A 73 20.39 8.53 -10.82
N THR A 74 21.45 9.34 -10.81
CA THR A 74 22.12 9.81 -9.59
C THR A 74 21.67 11.18 -9.12
N GLU A 75 21.03 11.95 -10.00
CA GLU A 75 20.60 13.31 -9.72
C GLU A 75 19.19 13.36 -9.15
N VAL A 76 19.03 14.12 -8.07
CA VAL A 76 17.74 14.34 -7.42
C VAL A 76 16.85 15.16 -8.35
N TRP A 77 15.72 14.57 -8.73
CA TRP A 77 14.72 15.22 -9.57
C TRP A 77 13.33 15.05 -8.96
N TRP A 78 12.28 15.52 -9.66
CA TRP A 78 10.94 15.63 -9.07
C TRP A 78 10.42 14.32 -8.44
N LEU A 79 10.77 13.16 -8.99
CA LEU A 79 10.36 11.84 -8.48
C LEU A 79 10.88 11.59 -7.07
N TRP A 80 12.14 11.95 -6.80
CA TRP A 80 12.77 11.76 -5.49
C TRP A 80 12.10 12.61 -4.41
N THR A 81 11.75 13.85 -4.77
CA THR A 81 10.99 14.74 -3.88
C THR A 81 9.57 14.22 -3.65
N LEU A 82 8.89 13.74 -4.71
CA LEU A 82 7.57 13.13 -4.58
C LEU A 82 7.63 11.88 -3.70
N TYR A 83 8.65 11.04 -3.86
CA TYR A 83 8.87 9.86 -3.04
C TYR A 83 9.04 10.22 -1.56
N ALA A 84 9.95 11.15 -1.25
CA ALA A 84 10.26 11.53 0.12
C ALA A 84 9.05 12.13 0.85
N ILE A 85 8.30 13.00 0.18
CA ILE A 85 7.08 13.58 0.76
C ILE A 85 5.95 12.54 0.78
N GLY A 86 5.80 11.80 -0.31
CA GLY A 86 4.71 10.86 -0.55
C GLY A 86 4.64 9.77 0.51
N ILE A 87 5.76 9.07 0.77
CA ILE A 87 5.79 8.00 1.78
C ILE A 87 5.39 8.53 3.16
N ASN A 88 6.01 9.63 3.60
CA ASN A 88 5.73 10.19 4.92
C ASN A 88 4.26 10.65 5.06
N VAL A 89 3.71 11.28 4.02
CA VAL A 89 2.31 11.74 4.03
C VAL A 89 1.35 10.56 4.03
N VAL A 90 1.61 9.53 3.21
CA VAL A 90 0.77 8.33 3.13
C VAL A 90 0.82 7.56 4.44
N ASP A 91 1.98 7.42 5.07
CA ASP A 91 2.14 6.79 6.38
C ASP A 91 1.36 7.53 7.47
N LEU A 92 1.48 8.86 7.51
CA LEU A 92 0.73 9.69 8.45
C LEU A 92 -0.78 9.52 8.23
N LEU A 93 -1.24 9.51 6.97
CA LEU A 93 -2.65 9.27 6.65
C LEU A 93 -3.12 7.88 7.09
N MET A 94 -2.33 6.83 6.90
CA MET A 94 -2.66 5.48 7.35
C MET A 94 -2.83 5.42 8.86
N VAL A 95 -1.90 5.99 9.63
CA VAL A 95 -1.96 6.06 11.09
C VAL A 95 -3.16 6.90 11.55
N LEU A 96 -3.38 8.05 10.93
CA LEU A 96 -4.50 8.93 11.25
C LEU A 96 -5.84 8.22 11.06
N VAL A 97 -6.00 7.48 9.96
CA VAL A 97 -7.23 6.74 9.69
C VAL A 97 -7.40 5.58 10.67
N LEU A 98 -6.33 4.93 11.12
CA LEU A 98 -6.41 3.92 12.19
C LEU A 98 -6.94 4.49 13.51
N ILE A 99 -6.54 5.72 13.85
CA ILE A 99 -6.98 6.40 15.08
C ILE A 99 -8.44 6.86 14.97
N ILE A 100 -8.79 7.51 13.87
CA ILE A 100 -10.12 8.11 13.72
C ILE A 100 -11.16 7.06 13.29
N ASN A 101 -10.74 6.04 12.53
CA ASN A 101 -11.58 5.03 11.89
C ASN A 101 -12.81 5.60 11.16
N LYS A 102 -12.63 6.79 10.55
CA LYS A 102 -13.65 7.50 9.79
C LYS A 102 -13.18 7.71 8.36
N ASP A 103 -14.13 7.69 7.43
CA ASP A 103 -13.87 7.98 6.03
C ASP A 103 -13.62 9.49 5.82
N PHE A 104 -12.41 9.95 6.13
CA PHE A 104 -12.05 11.37 6.04
C PHE A 104 -11.90 11.85 4.60
N LEU A 105 -11.34 11.03 3.71
CA LEU A 105 -11.13 11.37 2.29
C LEU A 105 -12.34 10.97 1.41
N GLY A 106 -13.40 10.39 1.97
CA GLY A 106 -14.59 10.00 1.22
C GLY A 106 -14.36 8.83 0.24
N LEU A 107 -13.34 8.00 0.47
CA LEU A 107 -13.04 6.87 -0.42
C LEU A 107 -14.15 5.83 -0.44
N VAL A 108 -14.84 5.60 0.68
CA VAL A 108 -15.95 4.64 0.73
C VAL A 108 -17.10 5.13 -0.13
N TRP A 109 -17.38 6.44 -0.10
CA TRP A 109 -18.36 7.06 -0.99
C TRP A 109 -17.97 6.90 -2.46
N LEU A 110 -16.70 7.12 -2.81
CA LEU A 110 -16.21 6.98 -4.18
C LEU A 110 -16.34 5.53 -4.67
N CYS A 111 -15.89 4.56 -3.87
CA CYS A 111 -16.00 3.13 -4.20
C CYS A 111 -17.46 2.71 -4.41
N ASN A 112 -18.37 3.14 -3.53
CA ASN A 112 -19.78 2.83 -3.66
C ASN A 112 -20.40 3.44 -4.93
N LYS A 113 -19.99 4.66 -5.30
CA LYS A 113 -20.45 5.31 -6.53
C LYS A 113 -19.94 4.62 -7.79
N VAL A 114 -18.67 4.18 -7.80
CA VAL A 114 -18.10 3.39 -8.90
C VAL A 114 -18.82 2.04 -9.02
N LYS A 115 -19.04 1.35 -7.90
CA LYS A 115 -19.76 0.07 -7.87
C LYS A 115 -21.20 0.20 -8.38
N ALA A 116 -21.92 1.25 -7.96
CA ALA A 116 -23.27 1.53 -8.44
C ALA A 116 -23.30 1.77 -9.96
N ARG A 117 -22.34 2.54 -10.49
CA ARG A 117 -22.22 2.76 -11.95
C ARG A 117 -21.91 1.47 -12.71
N TYR A 118 -21.04 0.62 -12.19
CA TYR A 118 -20.72 -0.66 -12.81
C TYR A 118 -21.95 -1.58 -12.86
N MET A 119 -22.68 -1.70 -11.74
CA MET A 119 -23.91 -2.50 -11.67
C MET A 119 -24.99 -2.01 -12.65
N ASN A 120 -25.19 -0.69 -12.73
CA ASN A 120 -26.16 -0.09 -13.66
C ASN A 120 -25.79 -0.34 -15.13
N ARG A 121 -24.49 -0.34 -15.47
CA ARG A 121 -24.02 -0.70 -16.82
C ARG A 121 -24.22 -2.19 -17.11
N ALA A 122 -23.94 -3.06 -16.15
CA ALA A 122 -24.13 -4.51 -16.32
C ALA A 122 -25.61 -4.90 -16.48
N SER A 123 -26.54 -4.19 -15.83
CA SER A 123 -27.98 -4.40 -16.02
C SER A 123 -28.52 -3.85 -17.35
N ALA A 124 -27.86 -2.86 -17.95
CA ALA A 124 -28.27 -2.29 -19.24
C ALA A 124 -27.79 -3.09 -20.47
N LEU A 125 -26.93 -4.10 -20.25
CA LEU A 125 -26.39 -4.99 -21.28
C LEU A 125 -27.05 -6.37 -21.31
N LYS A 126 -28.04 -6.62 -20.44
CA LYS A 126 -28.93 -7.79 -20.46
C LYS A 126 -30.24 -7.44 -21.15
#